data_AF-A0AA38WI79-F1
#
_entry.id   AF-A0AA38WI79-F1
#
_cell.length_a   1.000
_cell.length_b   1.000
_cell.length_c   1.000
_cell.angle_alpha   90.00
_cell.angle_beta   90.00
_cell.angle_gamma   90.00
#
_symmetry.space_group_name_H-M   'P 1'
#
loop_
_entity.id
_entity.type
_entity.pdbx_description
1 polymer ?
#
loop_
_entity_poly.entity_id
_entity_poly.type
_entity_poly.pdbx_seq_one_letter_code
_entity_poly.pdbx_strand_id
1 'polypeptide(L)'
;MEASNSTNFLGQNTILIILLYTASTITFISALPKTNVEFIKSSCSFTTYPTLCVSSLSTRAGAIQTSPKLLAQTALSVTLDTTRSTSTAIVKLSKMHGMAPLEVAAMNDCIELLGDSVYELENSLKEMSRRGSKSSHLLISDLQTWVSAAMTNEDTCIEGFVNTKMKNVVRGKIVNVAHLTSNALALINSYANFCKQAVPPNNHEMLGDSVAWGGCTIIYLLGQQLHFELFDFSYQVLNIAEVNNTPQGWEVLLEAMKKARRLNNHVFSMLKARCPLEDKQACAIKQSGAPLHRIKFENTTSAFETLPQKCS
;
A
#
# COMPACT_ATOMS: atom_id res chain seq x y z
N MET A 1 16.51 -4.72 -74.14
CA MET A 1 17.44 -4.42 -73.02
C MET A 1 16.64 -3.62 -71.99
N GLU A 2 15.91 -4.27 -71.09
CA GLU A 2 15.08 -3.52 -70.10
C GLU A 2 14.67 -4.34 -68.87
N ALA A 3 15.44 -5.37 -68.50
CA ALA A 3 15.13 -6.24 -67.35
C ALA A 3 16.09 -6.06 -66.15
N SER A 4 17.11 -5.21 -66.25
CA SER A 4 18.15 -5.08 -65.21
C SER A 4 17.96 -3.91 -64.24
N ASN A 5 16.99 -3.01 -64.45
CA ASN A 5 16.80 -1.82 -63.60
C ASN A 5 15.80 -2.03 -62.44
N SER A 6 14.87 -2.98 -62.55
CA SER A 6 13.82 -3.18 -61.54
C SER A 6 14.29 -3.95 -60.30
N THR A 7 15.35 -4.77 -60.40
CA THR A 7 15.89 -5.56 -59.28
C THR A 7 16.74 -4.71 -58.32
N ASN A 8 17.47 -3.71 -58.84
CA ASN A 8 18.28 -2.78 -58.05
C ASN A 8 17.41 -1.81 -57.22
N PHE A 9 16.27 -1.39 -57.76
CA PHE A 9 15.36 -0.46 -57.07
C PHE A 9 14.64 -1.11 -55.87
N LEU A 10 14.31 -2.40 -55.98
CA LEU A 10 13.67 -3.15 -54.90
C LEU A 10 14.67 -3.46 -53.77
N GLY A 11 15.92 -3.78 -54.10
CA GLY A 11 16.99 -4.04 -53.11
C GLY A 11 17.47 -2.80 -52.36
N GLN A 12 17.47 -1.63 -53.01
CA GLN A 12 17.90 -0.39 -52.37
C GLN A 12 16.86 0.17 -51.38
N ASN A 13 15.57 0.01 -51.69
CA ASN A 13 14.48 0.37 -50.79
C ASN A 13 14.41 -0.55 -49.55
N THR A 14 14.69 -1.85 -49.68
CA THR A 14 14.71 -2.76 -48.53
C THR A 14 15.87 -2.48 -47.58
N ILE A 15 17.05 -2.16 -48.10
CA ILE A 15 18.20 -1.74 -47.27
C ILE A 15 17.89 -0.45 -46.50
N LEU A 16 17.27 0.53 -47.15
CA LEU A 16 16.89 1.79 -46.51
C LEU A 16 15.87 1.55 -45.37
N ILE A 17 14.88 0.69 -45.60
CA ILE A 17 13.88 0.32 -44.57
C ILE A 17 14.56 -0.39 -43.39
N ILE A 18 15.50 -1.31 -43.63
CA ILE A 18 16.24 -2.00 -42.57
C ILE A 18 17.10 -1.02 -41.76
N LEU A 19 17.77 -0.07 -42.42
CA LEU A 19 18.57 0.96 -41.75
C LEU A 19 17.69 1.91 -40.91
N LEU A 20 16.51 2.29 -41.40
CA LEU A 20 15.56 3.11 -40.65
C LEU A 20 14.98 2.37 -39.43
N TYR A 21 14.69 1.07 -39.59
CA TYR A 21 14.17 0.24 -38.51
C TYR A 21 15.23 0.02 -37.42
N THR A 22 16.47 -0.26 -37.81
CA THR A 22 17.60 -0.45 -36.87
C THR A 22 18.01 0.85 -36.17
N ALA A 23 17.98 2.00 -36.85
CA ALA A 23 18.20 3.30 -36.21
C ALA A 23 17.11 3.61 -35.17
N SER A 24 15.84 3.30 -35.49
CA SER A 24 14.70 3.52 -34.58
C SER A 24 14.78 2.65 -33.32
N THR A 25 15.15 1.36 -33.46
CA THR A 25 15.30 0.46 -32.31
C THR A 25 16.47 0.84 -31.41
N ILE A 26 17.61 1.25 -31.99
CA ILE A 26 18.78 1.73 -31.23
C ILE A 26 18.41 2.98 -30.41
N THR A 27 17.68 3.92 -31.02
CA THR A 27 17.25 5.14 -30.34
C THR A 27 16.31 4.84 -29.17
N PHE A 28 15.34 3.94 -29.37
CA PHE A 28 14.40 3.50 -28.34
C PHE A 28 15.09 2.78 -27.16
N ILE A 29 16.02 1.85 -27.45
CA ILE A 29 16.80 1.14 -26.43
C ILE A 29 17.66 2.11 -25.62
N SER A 30 18.22 3.16 -26.24
CA SER A 30 19.02 4.16 -25.53
C SER A 30 18.18 5.12 -24.66
N ALA A 31 16.88 5.25 -24.95
CA ALA A 31 15.95 6.09 -24.19
C ALA A 31 15.39 5.38 -22.94
N LEU A 32 15.19 4.06 -23.01
CA LEU A 32 14.57 3.27 -21.93
C LEU A 32 15.34 3.32 -20.57
N PRO A 33 16.68 3.22 -20.51
CA PRO A 33 17.42 3.39 -19.26
C PRO A 33 17.31 4.82 -18.71
N LYS A 34 17.25 5.82 -19.60
CA LYS A 34 17.14 7.23 -19.20
C LYS A 34 15.80 7.50 -18.54
N THR A 35 14.69 7.00 -19.12
CA THR A 35 13.34 7.15 -18.55
C THR A 35 13.20 6.44 -17.20
N ASN A 36 13.81 5.26 -17.03
CA ASN A 36 13.74 4.52 -15.76
C ASN A 36 14.51 5.24 -14.65
N VAL A 37 15.70 5.79 -14.97
CA VAL A 37 16.49 6.58 -14.01
C VAL A 37 15.79 7.89 -13.65
N GLU A 38 15.14 8.55 -14.60
CA GLU A 38 14.33 9.75 -14.35
C GLU A 38 13.13 9.45 -13.44
N PHE A 39 12.44 8.34 -13.65
CA PHE A 39 11.38 7.87 -12.76
C PHE A 39 11.88 7.65 -11.32
N ILE A 40 13.06 7.03 -11.15
CA ILE A 40 13.69 6.86 -9.83
C ILE A 40 14.02 8.22 -9.21
N LYS A 41 14.64 9.14 -9.95
CA LYS A 41 14.96 10.48 -9.46
C LYS A 41 13.72 11.23 -8.98
N SER A 42 12.65 11.20 -9.78
CA SER A 42 11.37 11.82 -9.43
C SER A 42 10.79 11.21 -8.16
N SER A 43 10.78 9.88 -8.06
CA SER A 43 10.21 9.18 -6.90
C SER A 43 11.03 9.41 -5.63
N CYS A 44 12.37 9.41 -5.74
CA CYS A 44 13.28 9.69 -4.62
C CYS A 44 13.27 11.15 -4.15
N SER A 45 12.74 12.09 -4.95
CA SER A 45 12.75 13.51 -4.60
C SER A 45 11.91 13.85 -3.36
N PHE A 46 10.95 13.00 -3.03
CA PHE A 46 10.07 13.14 -1.87
C PHE A 46 10.54 12.37 -0.63
N THR A 47 11.70 11.71 -0.68
CA THR A 47 12.23 10.95 0.46
C THR A 47 13.15 11.80 1.33
N THR A 48 13.36 11.39 2.58
CA THR A 48 14.23 12.11 3.53
C THR A 48 15.69 12.13 3.09
N TYR A 49 16.15 11.08 2.38
CA TYR A 49 17.52 10.98 1.89
C TYR A 49 17.57 10.74 0.37
N PRO A 50 17.25 11.76 -0.47
CA PRO A 50 17.10 11.60 -1.92
C PRO A 50 18.37 11.11 -2.62
N THR A 51 19.53 11.65 -2.27
CA THR A 51 20.81 11.25 -2.88
C THR A 51 21.11 9.77 -2.63
N LEU A 52 20.89 9.30 -1.40
CA LEU A 52 21.06 7.90 -1.05
C LEU A 52 20.04 7.02 -1.80
N CYS A 53 18.77 7.41 -1.82
CA CYS A 53 17.71 6.72 -2.56
C CYS A 53 18.06 6.53 -4.05
N VAL A 54 18.49 7.61 -4.72
CA VAL A 54 18.84 7.55 -6.14
C VAL A 54 20.06 6.65 -6.36
N SER A 55 21.12 6.83 -5.57
CA SER A 55 22.36 6.05 -5.72
C SER A 55 22.15 4.55 -5.49
N SER A 56 21.27 4.16 -4.55
CA SER A 56 21.05 2.78 -4.16
C SER A 56 20.11 2.01 -5.11
N LEU A 57 19.28 2.73 -5.87
CA LEU A 57 18.28 2.17 -6.78
C LEU A 57 18.66 2.27 -8.26
N SER A 58 19.47 3.24 -8.67
CA SER A 58 19.76 3.50 -10.09
C SER A 58 20.44 2.32 -10.80
N THR A 59 21.23 1.50 -10.09
CA THR A 59 21.85 0.29 -10.64
C THR A 59 20.82 -0.78 -11.03
N ARG A 60 19.61 -0.70 -10.46
CA ARG A 60 18.48 -1.62 -10.71
C ARG A 60 17.38 -0.98 -11.57
N ALA A 61 17.67 0.15 -12.23
CA ALA A 61 16.69 0.89 -13.03
C ALA A 61 16.03 0.05 -14.13
N GLY A 62 16.76 -0.87 -14.77
CA GLY A 62 16.18 -1.79 -15.76
C GLY A 62 15.12 -2.73 -15.19
N ALA A 63 15.32 -3.21 -13.95
CA ALA A 63 14.38 -4.10 -13.26
C ALA A 63 13.19 -3.32 -12.68
N ILE A 64 13.43 -2.11 -12.16
CA ILE A 64 12.39 -1.21 -11.62
C ILE A 64 11.44 -0.72 -12.72
N GLN A 65 11.97 -0.45 -13.92
CA GLN A 65 11.24 0.20 -15.01
C GLN A 65 10.63 1.52 -14.52
N THR A 66 9.35 1.76 -14.81
CA THR A 66 8.56 2.89 -14.31
C THR A 66 7.46 2.43 -13.35
N SER A 67 7.65 1.29 -12.66
CA SER A 67 6.64 0.70 -11.78
C SER A 67 6.82 1.13 -10.32
N PRO A 68 5.83 1.81 -9.70
CA PRO A 68 5.87 2.15 -8.28
C PRO A 68 5.99 0.93 -7.36
N LYS A 69 5.36 -0.20 -7.73
CA LYS A 69 5.45 -1.46 -6.98
C LYS A 69 6.87 -2.02 -7.02
N LEU A 70 7.46 -2.15 -8.22
CA LEU A 70 8.81 -2.69 -8.38
C LEU A 70 9.85 -1.77 -7.72
N LEU A 71 9.61 -0.45 -7.74
CA LEU A 71 10.46 0.52 -7.05
C LEU A 71 10.48 0.29 -5.53
N ALA A 72 9.32 0.22 -4.89
CA ALA A 72 9.22 0.00 -3.45
C ALA A 72 9.71 -1.41 -3.04
N GLN A 73 9.42 -2.44 -3.84
CA GLN A 73 10.00 -3.78 -3.64
C GLN A 73 11.53 -3.78 -3.73
N THR A 74 12.08 -3.06 -4.71
CA THR A 74 13.52 -2.96 -4.88
C THR A 74 14.13 -2.24 -3.69
N ALA A 75 13.53 -1.13 -3.22
CA ALA A 75 13.97 -0.41 -2.04
C ALA A 75 13.99 -1.28 -0.77
N LEU A 76 12.94 -2.08 -0.54
CA LEU A 76 12.91 -3.10 0.52
C LEU A 76 14.05 -4.10 0.40
N SER A 77 14.28 -4.65 -0.80
CA SER A 77 15.37 -5.59 -1.05
C SER A 77 16.74 -4.98 -0.79
N VAL A 78 17.00 -3.75 -1.25
CA VAL A 78 18.26 -3.04 -0.96
C VAL A 78 18.47 -2.88 0.54
N THR A 79 17.42 -2.45 1.22
CA THR A 79 17.44 -2.18 2.66
C THR A 79 17.74 -3.48 3.39
N LEU A 80 16.97 -4.55 3.14
CA LEU A 80 17.17 -5.87 3.74
C LEU A 80 18.59 -6.42 3.56
N ASP A 81 19.13 -6.37 2.34
CA ASP A 81 20.49 -6.84 2.07
C ASP A 81 21.53 -6.03 2.87
N THR A 82 21.31 -4.72 2.99
CA THR A 82 22.17 -3.82 3.77
C THR A 82 22.03 -4.09 5.27
N THR A 83 20.82 -4.33 5.78
CA THR A 83 20.55 -4.68 7.18
C THR A 83 21.21 -6.02 7.54
N ARG A 84 21.09 -7.05 6.70
CA ARG A 84 21.77 -8.35 6.91
C ARG A 84 23.28 -8.22 6.96
N SER A 85 23.86 -7.44 6.04
CA SER A 85 25.31 -7.17 6.01
C SER A 85 25.75 -6.42 7.28
N THR A 86 24.97 -5.44 7.70
CA THR A 86 25.23 -4.63 8.89
C THR A 86 25.09 -5.44 10.17
N SER A 87 24.05 -6.26 10.32
CA SER A 87 23.87 -7.20 11.42
C SER A 87 25.08 -8.13 11.54
N THR A 88 25.54 -8.70 10.41
CA THR A 88 26.76 -9.51 10.39
C THR A 88 28.01 -8.73 10.84
N ALA A 89 28.12 -7.46 10.45
CA ALA A 89 29.22 -6.59 10.87
C ALA A 89 29.18 -6.27 12.38
N ILE A 90 27.99 -6.03 12.94
CA ILE A 90 27.80 -5.83 14.38
C ILE A 90 28.11 -7.10 15.17
N VAL A 91 27.68 -8.28 14.70
CA VAL A 91 28.04 -9.58 15.31
C VAL A 91 29.55 -9.83 15.27
N LYS A 92 30.27 -9.33 14.25
CA LYS A 92 31.74 -9.39 14.23
C LYS A 92 32.35 -8.39 15.20
N LEU A 93 31.79 -7.19 15.28
CA LEU A 93 32.23 -6.13 16.19
C LEU A 93 32.09 -6.58 17.66
N SER A 94 31.02 -7.31 17.99
CA SER A 94 30.77 -7.81 19.34
C SER A 94 31.80 -8.83 19.84
N LYS A 95 32.55 -9.45 18.93
CA LYS A 95 33.62 -10.41 19.25
C LYS A 95 34.96 -9.74 19.54
N MET A 96 35.07 -8.43 19.34
CA MET A 96 36.29 -7.70 19.69
C MET A 96 36.46 -7.62 21.21
N HIS A 97 37.70 -7.76 21.67
CA HIS A 97 38.02 -7.71 23.09
C HIS A 97 38.10 -6.24 23.56
N GLY A 98 37.91 -6.02 24.86
CA GLY A 98 38.07 -4.70 25.48
C GLY A 98 36.79 -3.86 25.60
N MET A 99 35.61 -4.45 25.43
CA MET A 99 34.34 -3.80 25.77
C MET A 99 34.07 -3.88 27.27
N ALA A 100 33.55 -2.78 27.83
CA ALA A 100 33.05 -2.77 29.20
C ALA A 100 31.77 -3.62 29.32
N PRO A 101 31.43 -4.18 30.50
CA PRO A 101 30.25 -5.03 30.65
C PRO A 101 28.94 -4.40 30.17
N LEU A 102 28.75 -3.09 30.41
CA LEU A 102 27.57 -2.36 29.94
C LEU A 102 27.51 -2.26 28.41
N GLU A 103 28.67 -2.11 27.76
CA GLU A 103 28.77 -2.06 26.29
C GLU A 103 28.52 -3.43 25.67
N VAL A 104 28.90 -4.51 26.35
CA VAL A 104 28.57 -5.88 25.93
C VAL A 104 27.06 -6.12 25.98
N ALA A 105 26.38 -5.63 27.01
CA ALA A 105 24.92 -5.71 27.11
C ALA A 105 24.24 -4.94 25.96
N ALA A 106 24.58 -3.65 25.78
CA ALA A 106 24.06 -2.83 24.69
C ALA A 106 24.36 -3.41 23.30
N MET A 107 25.51 -4.08 23.14
CA MET A 107 25.86 -4.78 21.91
C MET A 107 24.97 -5.99 21.65
N ASN A 108 24.63 -6.77 22.67
CA ASN A 108 23.70 -7.90 22.52
C ASN A 108 22.29 -7.41 22.18
N ASP A 109 21.81 -6.36 22.85
CA ASP A 109 20.52 -5.72 22.55
C ASP A 109 20.51 -5.22 21.09
N CYS A 110 21.60 -4.60 20.64
CA CYS A 110 21.71 -4.15 19.26
C CYS A 110 21.67 -5.32 18.25
N ILE A 111 22.30 -6.45 18.55
CA ILE A 111 22.26 -7.64 17.69
C ILE A 111 20.84 -8.18 17.59
N GLU A 112 20.11 -8.22 18.70
CA GLU A 112 18.69 -8.62 18.73
C GLU A 112 17.83 -7.68 17.90
N LEU A 113 17.92 -6.37 18.14
CA LEU A 113 17.17 -5.35 17.41
C LEU A 113 17.44 -5.38 15.90
N LEU A 114 18.70 -5.55 15.48
CA LEU A 114 19.01 -5.70 14.05
C LEU A 114 18.52 -7.05 13.48
N GLY A 115 18.42 -8.09 14.30
CA GLY A 115 17.76 -9.35 13.95
C GLY A 115 16.27 -9.15 13.69
N ASP A 116 15.60 -8.39 14.56
CA ASP A 116 14.19 -8.02 14.40
C ASP A 116 13.97 -7.16 13.15
N SER A 117 14.82 -6.16 12.90
CA SER A 117 14.78 -5.38 11.66
C SER A 117 14.90 -6.26 10.42
N VAL A 118 15.77 -7.27 10.43
CA VAL A 118 15.88 -8.24 9.31
C VAL A 118 14.58 -9.01 9.14
N TYR A 119 13.99 -9.52 10.23
CA TYR A 119 12.73 -10.26 10.19
C TYR A 119 11.57 -9.41 9.65
N GLU A 120 11.44 -8.17 10.10
CA GLU A 120 10.41 -7.23 9.68
C GLU A 120 10.55 -6.84 8.19
N LEU A 121 11.77 -6.57 7.74
CA LEU A 121 12.07 -6.27 6.34
C LEU A 121 11.86 -7.50 5.43
N GLU A 122 12.16 -8.71 5.90
CA GLU A 122 11.89 -9.96 5.18
C GLU A 122 10.39 -10.19 4.99
N ASN A 123 9.59 -10.04 6.05
CA ASN A 123 8.14 -10.17 5.96
C ASN A 123 7.55 -9.11 5.03
N SER A 124 8.05 -7.88 5.12
CA SER A 124 7.66 -6.79 4.22
C SER A 124 7.91 -7.14 2.76
N LEU A 125 9.12 -7.61 2.45
CA LEU A 125 9.47 -7.99 1.08
C LEU A 125 8.65 -9.19 0.58
N LYS A 126 8.43 -10.18 1.45
CA LYS A 126 7.63 -11.39 1.14
C LYS A 126 6.19 -11.03 0.81
N GLU A 127 5.53 -10.24 1.64
CA GLU A 127 4.15 -9.81 1.39
C GLU A 127 4.05 -8.98 0.11
N MET A 128 4.99 -8.04 -0.09
CA MET A 128 4.99 -7.21 -1.28
C MET A 128 5.23 -8.03 -2.56
N SER A 129 6.00 -9.11 -2.49
CA SER A 129 6.39 -9.99 -3.61
C SER A 129 5.36 -11.07 -3.96
N ARG A 130 4.32 -11.24 -3.13
CA ARG A 130 3.33 -12.30 -3.34
C ARG A 130 2.58 -12.10 -4.67
N ARG A 131 2.64 -13.11 -5.55
CA ARG A 131 1.96 -13.09 -6.86
C ARG A 131 0.44 -13.02 -6.67
N GLY A 132 -0.23 -12.15 -7.42
CA GLY A 132 -1.67 -11.90 -7.25
C GLY A 132 -2.03 -11.13 -5.98
N SER A 133 -1.03 -10.69 -5.19
CA SER A 133 -1.26 -9.77 -4.09
C SER A 133 -1.73 -8.44 -4.65
N LYS A 134 -3.03 -8.20 -4.50
CA LYS A 134 -3.56 -6.85 -4.63
C LYS A 134 -2.95 -5.95 -3.59
N SER A 135 -2.84 -4.68 -3.95
CA SER A 135 -2.58 -3.58 -3.03
C SER A 135 -3.79 -3.35 -2.12
N SER A 136 -4.16 -4.36 -1.32
CA SER A 136 -5.19 -4.17 -0.30
C SER A 136 -4.65 -3.23 0.76
N HIS A 137 -5.53 -2.41 1.32
CA HIS A 137 -5.17 -1.46 2.36
C HIS A 137 -4.48 -2.15 3.56
N LEU A 138 -4.98 -3.33 3.94
CA LEU A 138 -4.42 -4.15 5.02
C LEU A 138 -2.97 -4.60 4.76
N LEU A 139 -2.68 -5.07 3.53
CA LEU A 139 -1.32 -5.49 3.21
C LEU A 139 -0.35 -4.31 3.24
N ILE A 140 -0.78 -3.13 2.78
CA ILE A 140 0.07 -1.94 2.81
C ILE A 140 0.28 -1.43 4.24
N SER A 141 -0.72 -1.51 5.12
CA SER A 141 -0.55 -1.15 6.53
C SER A 141 0.41 -2.08 7.26
N ASP A 142 0.42 -3.37 6.92
CA ASP A 142 1.38 -4.33 7.48
C ASP A 142 2.81 -3.96 7.07
N LEU A 143 3.04 -3.64 5.77
CA LEU A 143 4.33 -3.16 5.28
C LEU A 143 4.79 -1.90 6.01
N GLN A 144 3.90 -0.92 6.17
CA GLN A 144 4.22 0.34 6.87
C GLN A 144 4.60 0.09 8.32
N THR A 145 3.89 -0.82 8.98
CA THR A 145 4.13 -1.18 10.38
C THR A 145 5.50 -1.84 10.54
N TRP A 146 5.77 -2.89 9.77
CA TRP A 146 7.05 -3.61 9.86
C TRP A 146 8.24 -2.73 9.50
N VAL A 147 8.17 -1.92 8.45
CA VAL A 147 9.28 -1.04 8.06
C VAL A 147 9.49 0.09 9.09
N SER A 148 8.43 0.61 9.69
CA SER A 148 8.56 1.61 10.76
C SER A 148 9.16 1.02 12.04
N ALA A 149 8.80 -0.22 12.37
CA ALA A 149 9.40 -0.96 13.47
C ALA A 149 10.90 -1.20 13.22
N ALA A 150 11.28 -1.63 12.00
CA ALA A 150 12.69 -1.86 11.64
C ALA A 150 13.54 -0.59 11.80
N MET A 151 13.00 0.57 11.39
CA MET A 151 13.67 1.86 11.56
C MET A 151 13.82 2.23 13.05
N THR A 152 12.78 1.95 13.85
CA THR A 152 12.80 2.19 15.31
C THR A 152 13.85 1.30 15.99
N ASN A 153 13.96 0.03 15.59
CA ASN A 153 14.95 -0.91 16.10
C ASN A 153 16.38 -0.44 15.76
N GLU A 154 16.60 0.06 14.55
CA GLU A 154 17.88 0.61 14.09
C GLU A 154 18.30 1.84 14.91
N ASP A 155 17.38 2.77 15.16
CA ASP A 155 17.62 3.95 16.01
C ASP A 155 17.85 3.55 17.48
N THR A 156 17.01 2.65 18.02
CA THR A 156 17.10 2.17 19.41
C THR A 156 18.43 1.46 19.67
N CYS A 157 18.93 0.66 18.71
CA CYS A 157 20.27 0.06 18.84
C CYS A 157 21.33 1.16 19.05
N ILE A 158 21.32 2.23 18.23
CA ILE A 158 22.31 3.30 18.34
C ILE A 158 22.18 4.02 19.68
N GLU A 159 20.95 4.23 20.15
CA GLU A 159 20.66 4.94 21.39
C GLU A 159 21.04 4.15 22.66
N GLY A 160 21.02 2.82 22.60
CA GLY A 160 21.36 1.94 23.73
C GLY A 160 22.82 2.06 24.22
N PHE A 161 23.73 2.63 23.42
CA PHE A 161 25.11 2.84 23.81
C PHE A 161 25.31 4.15 24.58
N VAL A 162 25.80 4.05 25.82
CA VAL A 162 26.13 5.20 26.67
C VAL A 162 27.53 5.74 26.36
N ASN A 163 28.49 4.86 26.06
CA ASN A 163 29.84 5.28 25.70
C ASN A 163 29.86 5.94 24.31
N THR A 164 30.33 7.19 24.25
CA THR A 164 30.34 7.98 23.00
C THR A 164 31.23 7.36 21.92
N LYS A 165 32.35 6.73 22.27
CA LYS A 165 33.26 6.10 21.30
C LYS A 165 32.60 4.89 20.65
N MET A 166 32.03 3.98 21.44
CA MET A 166 31.35 2.80 20.89
C MET A 166 30.08 3.17 20.15
N LYS A 167 29.27 4.09 20.71
CA LYS A 167 28.09 4.65 20.04
C LYS A 167 28.42 5.15 18.63
N ASN A 168 29.51 5.88 18.47
CA ASN A 168 29.94 6.39 17.15
C ASN A 168 30.36 5.28 16.19
N VAL A 169 31.04 4.22 16.68
CA VAL A 169 31.41 3.06 15.87
C VAL A 169 30.15 2.34 15.37
N VAL A 170 29.20 2.08 16.26
CA VAL A 170 27.92 1.40 15.93
C VAL A 170 27.08 2.26 15.01
N ARG A 171 26.92 3.56 15.32
CA ARG A 171 26.22 4.53 14.45
C ARG A 171 26.81 4.54 13.04
N GLY A 172 28.14 4.51 12.91
CA GLY A 172 28.82 4.46 11.61
C GLY A 172 28.52 3.20 10.79
N LYS A 173 28.00 2.14 11.40
CA LYS A 173 27.52 0.93 10.70
C LYS A 173 26.03 1.00 10.38
N ILE A 174 25.22 1.55 11.29
CA ILE A 174 23.75 1.43 11.22
C ILE A 174 23.07 2.61 10.54
N VAL A 175 23.64 3.82 10.61
CA VAL A 175 22.98 5.04 10.09
C VAL A 175 22.58 4.92 8.60
N ASN A 176 23.38 4.21 7.80
CA ASN A 176 23.04 3.98 6.41
C ASN A 176 21.82 3.05 6.24
N VAL A 177 21.66 2.08 7.14
CA VAL A 177 20.47 1.21 7.19
C VAL A 177 19.24 2.05 7.52
N ALA A 178 19.28 2.82 8.62
CA ALA A 178 18.18 3.72 9.03
C ALA A 178 17.74 4.66 7.91
N HIS A 179 18.70 5.23 7.17
CA HIS A 179 18.39 6.10 6.04
C HIS A 179 17.77 5.34 4.85
N LEU A 180 18.20 4.12 4.57
CA LEU A 180 17.61 3.26 3.54
C LEU A 180 16.20 2.81 3.94
N THR A 181 16.00 2.41 5.20
CA THR A 181 14.70 2.03 5.76
C THR A 181 13.70 3.20 5.68
N SER A 182 14.14 4.41 6.06
CA SER A 182 13.34 5.64 5.90
C SER A 182 12.95 5.91 4.45
N ASN A 183 13.88 5.78 3.50
CA ASN A 183 13.59 5.92 2.08
C ASN A 183 12.63 4.83 1.57
N ALA A 184 12.79 3.58 2.01
CA ALA A 184 11.91 2.47 1.64
C ALA A 184 10.48 2.72 2.14
N LEU A 185 10.30 3.17 3.38
CA LEU A 185 9.01 3.55 3.94
C LEU A 185 8.34 4.67 3.12
N ALA A 186 9.10 5.70 2.75
CA ALA A 186 8.58 6.79 1.92
C ALA A 186 8.08 6.28 0.54
N LEU A 187 8.82 5.37 -0.10
CA LEU A 187 8.43 4.77 -1.37
C LEU A 187 7.20 3.84 -1.23
N ILE A 188 7.09 3.10 -0.12
CA ILE A 188 5.90 2.31 0.20
C ILE A 188 4.68 3.22 0.38
N ASN A 189 4.83 4.35 1.08
CA ASN A 189 3.77 5.34 1.25
C ASN A 189 3.34 5.94 -0.10
N SER A 190 4.30 6.25 -0.98
CA SER A 190 4.00 6.71 -2.34
C SER A 190 3.25 5.64 -3.15
N TYR A 191 3.66 4.38 -3.05
CA TYR A 191 2.96 3.26 -3.68
C TYR A 191 1.53 3.10 -3.13
N ALA A 192 1.35 3.23 -1.81
CA ALA A 192 0.03 3.23 -1.17
C ALA A 192 -0.90 4.28 -1.77
N ASN A 193 -0.39 5.50 -1.95
CA ASN A 193 -1.15 6.61 -2.53
C ASN A 193 -1.48 6.37 -4.01
N PHE A 194 -0.55 5.83 -4.78
CA PHE A 194 -0.81 5.42 -6.17
C PHE A 194 -1.93 4.37 -6.24
N CYS A 195 -1.93 3.39 -5.34
CA CYS A 195 -2.97 2.37 -5.27
C CYS A 195 -4.34 2.93 -4.88
N LYS A 196 -4.40 4.02 -4.09
CA LYS A 196 -5.65 4.75 -3.81
C LYS A 196 -6.18 5.48 -5.05
N GLN A 197 -5.30 6.05 -5.87
CA GLN A 197 -5.66 6.82 -7.08
C GLN A 197 -5.98 5.93 -8.30
N ALA A 198 -5.43 4.72 -8.36
CA ALA A 198 -5.74 3.73 -9.40
C ALA A 198 -7.17 3.14 -9.27
N VAL A 199 -7.87 3.49 -8.19
CA VAL A 199 -9.33 3.33 -8.06
C VAL A 199 -9.97 4.61 -8.60
N PRO A 200 -10.82 4.57 -9.64
CA PRO A 200 -11.42 5.79 -10.19
C PRO A 200 -12.19 6.53 -9.09
N PRO A 201 -12.05 7.87 -9.00
CA PRO A 201 -12.75 8.64 -7.99
C PRO A 201 -14.24 8.63 -8.37
N ASN A 202 -15.06 7.95 -7.58
CA ASN A 202 -16.47 8.32 -7.55
C ASN A 202 -16.57 9.60 -6.72
N ASN A 203 -17.26 10.61 -7.22
CA ASN A 203 -17.58 11.88 -6.54
C ASN A 203 -18.41 11.70 -5.23
N HIS A 204 -18.46 10.49 -4.68
CA HIS A 204 -19.19 10.10 -3.48
C HIS A 204 -18.24 9.88 -2.28
N GLU A 205 -17.12 10.58 -2.21
CA GLU A 205 -16.22 10.53 -1.04
C GLU A 205 -16.09 11.86 -0.29
N MET A 206 -16.88 12.88 -0.62
CA MET A 206 -16.94 14.07 0.23
C MET A 206 -17.77 13.83 1.51
N LEU A 207 -18.62 12.79 1.51
CA LEU A 207 -19.51 12.45 2.64
C LEU A 207 -19.38 10.98 3.10
N GLY A 208 -18.53 10.17 2.47
CA GLY A 208 -18.30 8.76 2.84
C GLY A 208 -19.58 7.92 2.97
N ASP A 209 -19.56 6.96 3.90
CA ASP A 209 -20.72 6.15 4.27
C ASP A 209 -21.81 6.96 5.01
N SER A 210 -21.54 8.21 5.40
CA SER A 210 -22.45 9.02 6.21
C SER A 210 -23.78 9.30 5.51
N VAL A 211 -23.81 9.34 4.17
CA VAL A 211 -25.06 9.47 3.40
C VAL A 211 -25.88 8.19 3.49
N ALA A 212 -25.24 7.02 3.41
CA ALA A 212 -25.91 5.73 3.53
C ALA A 212 -26.43 5.51 4.97
N TRP A 213 -25.61 5.83 5.98
CA TRP A 213 -26.05 5.84 7.38
C TRP A 213 -27.20 6.82 7.60
N GLY A 214 -27.13 8.05 7.07
CA GLY A 214 -28.21 9.02 7.19
C GLY A 214 -29.52 8.54 6.55
N GLY A 215 -29.45 8.04 5.31
CA GLY A 215 -30.60 7.51 4.57
C GLY A 215 -31.23 6.29 5.25
N CYS A 216 -30.43 5.26 5.54
CA CYS A 216 -30.91 4.05 6.24
C CYS A 216 -31.43 4.38 7.64
N THR A 217 -30.82 5.31 8.38
CA THR A 217 -31.33 5.73 9.70
C THR A 217 -32.70 6.40 9.58
N ILE A 218 -32.90 7.30 8.61
CA ILE A 218 -34.20 7.93 8.38
C ILE A 218 -35.26 6.88 8.00
N ILE A 219 -34.95 6.00 7.03
CA ILE A 219 -35.85 4.92 6.60
C ILE A 219 -36.21 3.99 7.77
N TYR A 220 -35.21 3.62 8.56
CA TYR A 220 -35.36 2.76 9.73
C TYR A 220 -36.25 3.45 10.76
N LEU A 221 -35.95 4.68 11.19
CA LEU A 221 -36.73 5.44 12.17
C LEU A 221 -38.17 5.73 11.73
N LEU A 222 -38.41 5.86 10.41
CA LEU A 222 -39.76 6.02 9.85
C LEU A 222 -40.53 4.68 9.76
N GLY A 223 -39.92 3.55 10.09
CA GLY A 223 -40.53 2.22 9.99
C GLY A 223 -40.77 1.77 8.55
N GLN A 224 -40.08 2.37 7.57
CA GLN A 224 -40.29 2.14 6.14
C GLN A 224 -39.32 1.12 5.53
N GLN A 225 -38.60 0.36 6.35
CA GLN A 225 -37.59 -0.60 5.89
C GLN A 225 -38.15 -1.60 4.87
N LEU A 226 -39.34 -2.18 5.12
CA LEU A 226 -39.97 -3.14 4.21
C LEU A 226 -40.28 -2.52 2.84
N HIS A 227 -40.69 -1.24 2.81
CA HIS A 227 -40.98 -0.52 1.59
C HIS A 227 -39.69 -0.21 0.81
N PHE A 228 -38.61 0.13 1.51
CA PHE A 228 -37.29 0.32 0.91
C PHE A 228 -36.73 -0.97 0.30
N GLU A 229 -36.86 -2.11 0.98
CA GLU A 229 -36.45 -3.42 0.44
C GLU A 229 -37.30 -3.85 -0.77
N LEU A 230 -38.58 -3.50 -0.79
CA LEU A 230 -39.48 -3.81 -1.91
C LEU A 230 -39.17 -2.98 -3.17
N PHE A 231 -38.72 -1.73 -2.99
CA PHE A 231 -38.31 -0.84 -4.09
C PHE A 231 -36.80 -0.89 -4.37
N ASP A 232 -36.06 -1.85 -3.79
CA ASP A 232 -34.64 -2.06 -4.10
C ASP A 232 -34.49 -2.70 -5.48
N PHE A 233 -34.52 -1.85 -6.52
CA PHE A 233 -34.34 -2.23 -7.92
C PHE A 233 -33.02 -2.99 -8.17
N SER A 234 -32.04 -2.92 -7.24
CA SER A 234 -30.80 -3.68 -7.36
C SER A 234 -31.03 -5.19 -7.36
N TYR A 235 -32.03 -5.70 -6.64
CA TYR A 235 -32.37 -7.13 -6.63
C TYR A 235 -32.77 -7.63 -8.02
N GLN A 236 -33.64 -6.88 -8.68
CA GLN A 236 -34.20 -7.27 -9.96
C GLN A 236 -33.15 -7.18 -11.07
N VAL A 237 -32.29 -6.15 -11.04
CA VAL A 237 -31.17 -6.01 -11.97
C VAL A 237 -30.10 -7.09 -11.74
N LEU A 238 -29.81 -7.44 -10.49
CA LEU A 238 -28.86 -8.51 -10.15
C LEU A 238 -29.35 -9.88 -10.62
N ASN A 239 -30.64 -10.20 -10.42
CA ASN A 239 -31.21 -11.47 -10.89
C ASN A 239 -31.24 -11.55 -12.43
N ILE A 240 -31.54 -10.45 -13.12
CA ILE A 240 -31.50 -10.42 -14.60
C ILE A 240 -30.06 -10.63 -15.12
N ALA A 241 -29.07 -10.06 -14.43
CA ALA A 241 -27.65 -10.20 -14.77
C ALA A 241 -27.07 -11.60 -14.45
N GLU A 242 -27.70 -12.36 -13.55
CA GLU A 242 -27.30 -13.73 -13.20
C GLU A 242 -27.87 -14.76 -14.20
N VAL A 243 -29.06 -14.49 -14.75
CA VAL A 243 -29.75 -15.40 -15.69
C VAL A 243 -29.36 -15.13 -17.15
N ASN A 244 -29.05 -13.89 -17.52
CA ASN A 244 -28.60 -13.53 -18.87
C ASN A 244 -27.10 -13.23 -18.89
N ASN A 245 -26.41 -13.52 -20.01
CA ASN A 245 -25.05 -13.03 -20.21
C ASN A 245 -25.01 -11.52 -20.02
N THR A 246 -24.13 -11.06 -19.13
CA THR A 246 -24.07 -9.67 -18.68
C THR A 246 -23.79 -8.76 -19.88
N PRO A 247 -24.58 -7.70 -20.13
CA PRO A 247 -24.29 -6.78 -21.22
C PRO A 247 -22.91 -6.14 -20.99
N GLN A 248 -22.08 -6.13 -22.03
CA GLN A 248 -20.71 -5.64 -21.93
C GLN A 248 -20.68 -4.17 -21.45
N GLY A 249 -19.96 -3.90 -20.37
CA GLY A 249 -19.89 -2.58 -19.73
C GLY A 249 -20.75 -2.39 -18.47
N TRP A 250 -21.58 -3.37 -18.10
CA TRP A 250 -22.40 -3.30 -16.89
C TRP A 250 -21.71 -3.81 -15.62
N GLU A 251 -20.50 -4.36 -15.71
CA GLU A 251 -19.77 -4.98 -14.60
C GLU A 251 -19.54 -3.99 -13.44
N VAL A 252 -19.14 -2.76 -13.76
CA VAL A 252 -18.88 -1.70 -12.77
C VAL A 252 -20.16 -1.30 -12.04
N LEU A 253 -21.27 -1.17 -12.78
CA LEU A 253 -22.57 -0.83 -12.20
C LEU A 253 -23.09 -1.98 -11.33
N LEU A 254 -22.94 -3.22 -11.80
CA LEU A 254 -23.37 -4.43 -11.08
C LEU A 254 -22.61 -4.58 -9.76
N GLU A 255 -21.30 -4.34 -9.75
CA GLU A 255 -20.49 -4.38 -8.53
C GLU A 255 -20.83 -3.22 -7.58
N ALA A 256 -21.13 -2.03 -8.10
CA ALA A 256 -21.62 -0.92 -7.28
C ALA A 256 -22.97 -1.22 -6.62
N MET A 257 -23.92 -1.82 -7.37
CA MET A 257 -25.23 -2.24 -6.85
C MET A 257 -25.09 -3.31 -5.76
N LYS A 258 -24.22 -4.32 -5.96
CA LYS A 258 -23.91 -5.32 -4.92
C LYS A 258 -23.32 -4.69 -3.67
N LYS A 259 -22.41 -3.72 -3.82
CA LYS A 259 -21.76 -3.02 -2.72
C LYS A 259 -22.77 -2.19 -1.92
N ALA A 260 -23.61 -1.41 -2.59
CA ALA A 260 -24.67 -0.62 -1.96
C ALA A 260 -25.65 -1.49 -1.19
N ARG A 261 -26.09 -2.62 -1.78
CA ARG A 261 -26.99 -3.56 -1.11
C ARG A 261 -26.39 -4.16 0.15
N ARG A 262 -25.12 -4.58 0.11
CA ARG A 262 -24.41 -5.10 1.28
C ARG A 262 -24.29 -4.06 2.38
N LEU A 263 -23.97 -2.81 2.03
CA LEU A 263 -23.84 -1.72 2.99
C LEU A 263 -25.18 -1.39 3.65
N ASN A 264 -26.25 -1.21 2.86
CA ASN A 264 -27.59 -0.94 3.38
C ASN A 264 -28.05 -2.03 4.35
N ASN A 265 -27.86 -3.31 3.97
CA ASN A 265 -28.22 -4.45 4.82
C ASN A 265 -27.43 -4.46 6.15
N HIS A 266 -26.14 -4.14 6.09
CA HIS A 266 -25.31 -4.05 7.29
C HIS A 266 -25.76 -2.90 8.21
N VAL A 267 -26.04 -1.72 7.64
CA VAL A 267 -26.52 -0.56 8.40
C VAL A 267 -27.87 -0.87 9.05
N PHE A 268 -28.83 -1.45 8.33
CA PHE A 268 -30.11 -1.86 8.93
C PHE A 268 -29.94 -2.91 10.03
N SER A 269 -29.04 -3.88 9.85
CA SER A 269 -28.72 -4.88 10.88
C SER A 269 -28.16 -4.21 12.14
N MET A 270 -27.23 -3.27 11.97
CA MET A 270 -26.65 -2.49 13.07
C MET A 270 -27.67 -1.60 13.76
N LEU A 271 -28.51 -0.90 13.00
CA LEU A 271 -29.60 -0.08 13.53
C LEU A 271 -30.59 -0.94 14.33
N LYS A 272 -30.94 -2.12 13.83
CA LYS A 272 -31.82 -3.07 14.54
C LYS A 272 -31.18 -3.62 15.82
N ALA A 273 -29.87 -3.87 15.81
CA ALA A 273 -29.15 -4.37 16.98
C ALA A 273 -28.91 -3.28 18.04
N ARG A 274 -28.69 -2.04 17.63
CA ARG A 274 -28.22 -0.96 18.51
C ARG A 274 -29.29 0.06 18.88
N CYS A 275 -30.30 0.21 18.04
CA CYS A 275 -31.46 1.07 18.25
C CYS A 275 -32.72 0.29 17.86
N PRO A 276 -33.03 -0.83 18.53
CA PRO A 276 -34.25 -1.57 18.23
C PRO A 276 -35.43 -0.61 18.36
N LEU A 277 -36.21 -0.47 17.29
CA LEU A 277 -37.50 0.18 17.37
C LEU A 277 -38.39 -0.67 18.27
N GLU A 278 -38.44 -0.32 19.54
CA GLU A 278 -39.49 -0.80 20.44
C GLU A 278 -40.83 -0.38 19.84
N ASP A 279 -41.78 -1.32 19.78
CA ASP A 279 -43.18 -0.98 19.48
C ASP A 279 -43.57 0.15 20.43
N LYS A 280 -43.99 1.28 19.86
CA LYS A 280 -44.24 2.52 20.60
C LYS A 280 -45.04 2.26 21.89
N GLN A 281 -44.36 2.30 23.02
CA GLN A 281 -44.89 2.91 24.23
C GLN A 281 -43.86 3.92 24.74
N ALA A 282 -44.33 5.16 24.89
CA ALA A 282 -43.54 6.35 25.11
C ALA A 282 -42.56 6.24 26.30
N CYS A 283 -41.41 6.89 26.15
CA CYS A 283 -40.32 6.94 27.12
C CYS A 283 -40.78 7.44 28.51
N ALA A 284 -40.42 6.72 29.57
CA ALA A 284 -40.59 7.18 30.94
C ALA A 284 -39.51 8.21 31.31
N ILE A 285 -39.93 9.45 31.55
CA ILE A 285 -39.15 10.43 32.31
C ILE A 285 -39.30 10.08 33.80
N LYS A 286 -38.21 9.99 34.56
CA LYS A 286 -38.31 9.87 36.03
C LYS A 286 -39.10 11.09 36.55
N GLN A 287 -39.94 10.94 37.58
CA GLN A 287 -40.73 12.05 38.15
C GLN A 287 -39.89 13.29 38.57
N SER A 288 -38.56 13.17 38.66
CA SER A 288 -37.63 14.27 38.93
C SER A 288 -37.19 15.09 37.70
N GLY A 289 -37.57 14.72 36.48
CA GLY A 289 -37.24 15.49 35.26
C GLY A 289 -35.80 15.35 34.73
N ALA A 290 -34.98 14.46 35.30
CA ALA A 290 -33.59 14.27 34.84
C ALA A 290 -33.49 13.30 33.64
N PRO A 291 -32.73 13.63 32.57
CA PRO A 291 -32.41 12.69 31.50
C PRO A 291 -31.48 11.58 32.00
N LEU A 292 -31.69 10.34 31.52
CA LEU A 292 -30.75 9.23 31.72
C LEU A 292 -29.42 9.52 31.00
N HIS A 293 -28.32 9.29 31.71
CA HIS A 293 -26.98 9.75 31.35
C HIS A 293 -26.51 9.26 29.97
N ARG A 294 -25.95 10.17 29.18
CA ARG A 294 -25.40 9.96 27.84
C ARG A 294 -24.33 8.85 27.88
N ILE A 295 -24.49 7.81 27.05
CA ILE A 295 -23.43 6.85 26.72
C ILE A 295 -22.42 7.59 25.82
N LYS A 296 -21.14 7.54 26.19
CA LYS A 296 -20.03 8.02 25.36
C LYS A 296 -19.77 6.93 24.31
N PHE A 297 -19.97 7.25 23.04
CA PHE A 297 -19.59 6.34 21.95
C PHE A 297 -18.13 6.61 21.58
N GLU A 298 -17.31 5.57 21.65
CA GLU A 298 -16.03 5.57 20.95
C GLU A 298 -16.27 5.49 19.44
N ASN A 299 -15.39 6.09 18.64
CA ASN A 299 -15.48 6.07 17.18
C ASN A 299 -15.61 4.62 16.70
N THR A 300 -16.73 4.30 16.05
CA THR A 300 -16.89 3.04 15.33
C THR A 300 -15.95 3.06 14.13
N THR A 301 -14.98 2.14 14.10
CA THR A 301 -14.20 1.80 12.92
C THR A 301 -15.13 1.48 11.74
N SER A 302 -14.66 1.76 10.52
CA SER A 302 -15.49 1.62 9.33
C SER A 302 -15.94 0.17 9.16
N ALA A 303 -17.24 -0.05 8.96
CA ALA A 303 -17.80 -1.37 8.64
C ALA A 303 -17.20 -1.97 7.35
N PHE A 304 -16.55 -1.13 6.53
CA PHE A 304 -15.79 -1.53 5.36
C PHE A 304 -14.62 -2.47 5.69
N GLU A 305 -14.02 -2.31 6.87
CA GLU A 305 -12.89 -3.13 7.35
C GLU A 305 -13.32 -4.56 7.70
N THR A 306 -14.61 -4.78 7.98
CA THR A 306 -15.15 -6.09 8.37
C THR A 306 -15.73 -6.92 7.22
N LEU A 307 -15.80 -6.37 6.00
CA LEU A 307 -16.33 -7.10 4.85
C LEU A 307 -15.25 -7.95 4.18
N PRO A 308 -15.50 -9.25 3.92
CA PRO A 308 -14.55 -10.08 3.17
C PRO A 308 -14.44 -9.57 1.73
N GLN A 309 -13.29 -9.01 1.37
CA GLN A 309 -13.06 -8.48 0.02
C GLN A 309 -12.36 -9.51 -0.86
N LYS A 310 -13.09 -10.02 -1.86
CA LYS A 310 -12.49 -10.72 -2.99
C LYS A 310 -11.87 -9.70 -3.92
N CYS A 311 -10.66 -10.03 -4.33
CA CYS A 311 -9.82 -9.15 -5.09
C CYS A 311 -9.39 -9.93 -6.37
N SER A 312 -10.04 -9.63 -7.51
CA SER A 312 -9.67 -9.96 -8.92
C SER A 312 -8.33 -9.43 -9.43
#